data_AF-A0A7V5C7F0-F1
#
_entry.id   AF-A0A7V5C7F0-F1
#
_cell.length_a   1.000
_cell.length_b   1.000
_cell.length_c   1.000
_cell.angle_alpha   90.00
_cell.angle_beta   90.00
_cell.angle_gamma   90.00
#
_symmetry.space_group_name_H-M   'P 1'
#
loop_
_entity.id
_entity.type
_entity.pdbx_description
1 polymer ?
#
loop_
_entity_poly.entity_id
_entity_poly.type
_entity_poly.pdbx_seq_one_letter_code
_entity_poly.pdbx_strand_id
1 'polypeptide(L)' 'MKKRNLPKNYKGYPTDDLLDIWDQIANRDGIVPGTPREKIRAMNRFLREYEIAPVYKVAAQVGIKNSATTCLNA' A
#
# COMPACT_ATOMS: atom_id res chain seq x y z
N MET A 1 13.46 -4.19 9.50
CA MET A 1 12.63 -4.18 8.27
C MET A 1 13.46 -4.74 7.12
N LYS A 2 12.99 -5.74 6.36
CA LYS A 2 13.72 -6.23 5.17
C LYS A 2 13.96 -5.03 4.25
N LYS A 3 15.21 -4.76 3.89
CA LYS A 3 15.58 -3.77 2.88
C LYS A 3 14.92 -4.19 1.56
N ARG A 4 13.67 -3.77 1.34
CA ARG A 4 13.00 -3.91 0.05
C ARG A 4 13.78 -2.98 -0.88
N ASN A 5 14.39 -3.53 -1.93
CA ASN A 5 15.07 -2.76 -2.97
C ASN A 5 14.01 -1.95 -3.73
N LEU A 6 13.59 -0.83 -3.14
CA LEU A 6 12.66 0.09 -3.78
C LEU A 6 13.41 0.78 -4.92
N PRO A 7 12.83 0.86 -6.12
CA PRO A 7 13.43 1.63 -7.20
C PRO A 7 13.46 3.10 -6.79
N LYS A 8 14.45 3.86 -7.27
CA LYS A 8 14.51 5.31 -7.00
C LYS A 8 13.32 6.08 -7.61
N ASN A 9 12.79 5.55 -8.71
CA ASN A 9 11.65 6.12 -9.42
C ASN A 9 10.62 5.03 -9.72
N TYR A 10 9.34 5.39 -9.66
CA TYR A 10 8.21 4.54 -9.98
C TYR A 10 7.23 5.30 -10.88
N LYS A 11 7.05 4.81 -12.12
CA LYS A 11 6.14 5.40 -13.14
C LYS A 11 6.37 6.89 -13.41
N GLY A 12 7.63 7.32 -13.42
CA GLY A 12 8.00 8.72 -13.66
C GLY A 12 7.94 9.61 -12.42
N TYR A 13 7.57 9.06 -11.26
CA TYR A 13 7.59 9.79 -9.98
C TYR A 13 8.74 9.28 -9.09
N PRO A 14 9.40 10.17 -8.32
CA PRO A 14 10.36 9.75 -7.31
C PRO A 14 9.66 8.90 -6.25
N THR A 15 10.29 7.80 -5.87
CA THR A 15 9.70 6.90 -4.85
C THR A 15 9.58 7.59 -3.50
N ASP A 16 10.55 8.42 -3.13
CA ASP A 16 10.53 9.19 -1.88
C ASP A 16 9.30 10.12 -1.81
N ASP A 17 8.93 10.71 -2.95
CA ASP A 17 7.79 11.60 -3.08
C ASP A 17 6.45 10.83 -2.97
N LEU A 18 6.39 9.58 -3.44
CA LEU A 18 5.23 8.71 -3.21
C LEU A 18 5.13 8.27 -1.75
N LEU A 19 6.27 8.02 -1.08
CA LEU A 19 6.32 7.66 0.33
C LEU A 19 5.92 8.81 1.24
N ASP A 20 6.31 10.04 0.89
CA ASP A 20 5.96 11.25 1.65
C ASP A 20 4.45 11.50 1.64
N ILE A 21 3.79 11.37 0.47
CA ILE A 21 2.32 11.45 0.38
C ILE A 21 1.67 10.35 1.21
N TRP A 22 2.22 9.13 1.17
CA TRP A 22 1.71 8.03 1.99
C TRP A 22 1.83 8.33 3.48
N ASP A 23 2.97 8.87 3.92
CA ASP A 23 3.23 9.22 5.33
C ASP A 23 2.26 10.31 5.82
N GLN A 24 2.02 11.34 5.01
CA GLN A 24 1.03 12.39 5.31
C GLN A 24 -0.39 11.82 5.45
N ILE A 25 -0.80 10.90 4.57
CA ILE A 25 -2.10 10.23 4.67
C ILE A 25 -2.16 9.35 5.92
N ALA A 26 -1.10 8.59 6.20
CA ALA A 26 -1.03 7.70 7.35
C ALA A 26 -1.08 8.47 8.68
N ASN A 27 -0.45 9.64 8.74
CA ASN A 27 -0.42 10.53 9.90
C ASN A 27 -1.68 11.42 10.03
N ARG A 28 -2.71 11.18 9.20
CA ARG A 28 -4.01 11.89 9.18
C ARG A 28 -3.97 13.36 8.76
N ASP A 29 -2.87 13.83 8.17
CA ASP A 29 -2.82 15.16 7.54
C ASP A 29 -3.64 15.22 6.24
N GLY A 30 -3.99 14.05 5.69
CA GLY A 30 -4.77 13.92 4.48
C GLY A 30 -3.93 14.10 3.21
N ILE A 31 -4.60 14.22 2.06
CA ILE A 31 -3.94 14.47 0.79
C ILE A 31 -3.77 15.97 0.62
N VAL A 32 -2.54 16.44 0.36
CA VAL A 32 -2.27 17.86 0.10
C VAL A 32 -3.12 18.36 -1.08
N PRO A 33 -3.89 19.45 -0.89
CA PRO A 33 -4.65 20.08 -1.96
C PRO A 33 -3.75 20.44 -3.15
N GLY A 34 -4.15 20.03 -4.36
CA GLY A 34 -3.33 20.21 -5.57
C GLY A 34 -2.48 19.00 -5.95
N THR A 35 -2.47 17.93 -5.14
CA THR A 35 -1.83 16.67 -5.55
C THR A 35 -2.53 16.08 -6.78
N PRO A 36 -1.81 15.83 -7.89
CA PRO A 36 -2.40 15.25 -9.09
C PRO A 36 -2.99 13.86 -8.79
N ARG A 37 -4.20 13.60 -9.32
CA ARG A 37 -4.87 12.29 -9.16
C ARG A 37 -4.02 11.12 -9.65
N GLU A 38 -3.22 11.33 -10.70
CA GLU A 38 -2.31 10.31 -11.24
C GLU A 38 -1.19 9.94 -10.27
N LYS A 39 -0.67 10.93 -9.53
CA LYS A 39 0.35 10.73 -8.49
C LYS A 39 -0.18 9.89 -7.33
N ILE A 40 -1.42 10.15 -6.90
CA ILE A 40 -2.12 9.35 -5.87
C ILE A 40 -2.34 7.92 -6.36
N ARG A 41 -2.72 7.73 -7.63
CA ARG A 41 -2.84 6.40 -8.24
C ARG A 41 -1.50 5.67 -8.31
N ALA A 42 -0.42 6.35 -8.66
CA ALA A 42 0.93 5.80 -8.68
C ALA A 42 1.37 5.37 -7.29
N MET A 43 1.16 6.22 -6.27
CA MET A 43 1.41 5.91 -4.86
C MET A 43 0.64 4.65 -4.43
N ASN A 44 -0.68 4.61 -4.60
CA ASN A 44 -1.48 3.44 -4.20
C ASN A 44 -0.99 2.14 -4.85
N ARG A 45 -0.61 2.21 -6.12
CA ARG A 45 -0.08 1.05 -6.84
C ARG A 45 1.29 0.64 -6.34
N PHE A 46 2.17 1.60 -6.07
CA PHE A 46 3.48 1.37 -5.46
C PHE A 46 3.36 0.70 -4.09
N LEU A 47 2.51 1.23 -3.21
CA LEU A 47 2.27 0.66 -1.88
C LEU A 47 1.74 -0.77 -1.93
N ARG A 48 0.91 -1.09 -2.95
CA ARG A 48 0.38 -2.44 -3.18
C ARG A 48 1.44 -3.39 -3.72
N GLU A 49 2.18 -2.98 -4.76
CA GLU A 49 3.21 -3.81 -5.41
C GLU A 49 4.36 -4.15 -4.46
N TYR A 50 4.71 -3.22 -3.57
CA TYR A 50 5.76 -3.42 -2.57
C TYR A 50 5.23 -3.76 -1.18
N GLU A 51 3.91 -4.00 -1.02
CA GLU A 51 3.23 -4.34 0.24
C GLU A 51 3.64 -3.45 1.43
N ILE A 52 3.78 -2.15 1.20
CA ILE A 52 4.31 -1.19 2.17
C ILE A 52 3.26 -0.84 3.22
N ALA A 53 2.01 -0.63 2.80
CA ALA A 53 0.94 -0.25 3.72
C ALA A 53 0.44 -1.45 4.55
N PRO A 54 0.14 -1.25 5.85
CA PRO A 54 -0.32 -2.31 6.75
C PRO A 54 -1.66 -2.93 6.33
N VAL A 55 -2.51 -2.17 5.61
CA VAL A 55 -3.77 -2.68 5.03
C VAL A 55 -3.53 -3.88 4.11
N TYR A 56 -2.43 -3.91 3.37
CA TYR A 56 -2.10 -5.04 2.50
C TYR A 56 -1.60 -6.27 3.26
N LYS A 57 -0.98 -6.09 4.44
CA LYS A 57 -0.65 -7.21 5.33
C LYS A 57 -1.91 -7.85 5.93
N VAL A 58 -2.92 -7.04 6.25
CA VAL A 58 -4.20 -7.54 6.77
C VAL A 58 -5.01 -8.26 5.67
N ALA A 59 -5.06 -7.72 4.44
CA ALA A 59 -5.75 -8.39 3.32
C ALA A 59 -5.18 -9.78 2.99
N ALA A 60 -3.85 -9.95 3.06
CA ALA A 60 -3.21 -11.25 2.91
C ALA A 60 -3.58 -12.23 4.03
N GLN A 61 -3.86 -11.74 5.24
CA GLN A 61 -4.21 -12.57 6.39
C GLN A 61 -5.70 -12.90 6.47
N VAL A 62 -6.57 -12.03 5.94
CA VAL A 62 -8.03 -12.24 5.90
C VAL A 62 -8.45 -13.11 4.71
N GLY A 63 -7.68 -13.11 3.60
CA GLY A 63 -7.90 -14.02 2.46
C GLY A 63 -7.64 -15.51 2.74
N ILE A 64 -6.98 -15.86 3.85
CA ILE A 64 -6.66 -17.25 4.20
C ILE A 64 -7.69 -17.86 5.17
N LYS A 65 -8.41 -17.04 5.96
CA LYS A 65 -9.33 -17.57 6.98
C LYS A 65 -10.71 -17.99 6.48
N ASN A 66 -11.12 -17.56 5.27
CA ASN A 66 -12.45 -17.88 4.75
C ASN A 66 -12.52 -19.15 3.88
N SER A 67 -11.41 -19.88 3.69
CA SER A 67 -11.40 -21.13 2.92
C SER A 67 -11.19 -22.40 3.76
N ALA A 68 -11.07 -22.30 5.09
CA ALA A 68 -10.68 -23.43 5.95
C ALA A 68 -11.70 -23.82 7.04
N THR A 69 -12.94 -23.30 7.03
CA THR A 69 -13.88 -23.56 8.15
C THR A 69 -15.32 -23.90 7.76
N THR A 70 -15.58 -24.49 6.59
CA THR A 70 -16.94 -24.97 6.24
C THR A 70 -16.99 -26.44 5.81
N CYS A 71 -16.04 -27.26 6.25
CA CYS A 71 -16.14 -28.71 6.10
C CYS A 71 -15.69 -29.42 7.38
N LEU A 72 -16.41 -29.27 8.49
CA LEU A 72 -16.49 -30.31 9.53
C LEU A 72 -17.62 -30.00 10.50
N ASN A 73 -18.35 -31.05 10.91
CA ASN A 73 -19.64 -31.11 11.61
C ASN A 73 -20.80 -31.13 10.60
N ALA A 74 -21.04 -32.26 9.92
CA ALA A 74 -21.63 -33.52 10.44
C ALA A 74 -23.09 -33.32 10.88
#